data_AF-A0A8W8HW61-F1
#
_entry.id   AF-A0A8W8HW61-F1
#
_cell.length_a   1.000
_cell.length_b   1.000
_cell.length_c   1.000
_cell.angle_alpha   90.00
_cell.angle_beta   90.00
_cell.angle_gamma   90.00
#
_symmetry.space_group_name_H-M   'P 1'
#
loop_
_entity.id
_entity.type
_entity.pdbx_description
1 polymer ?
#
loop_
_entity_poly.entity_id
_entity_poly.type
_entity_poly.pdbx_seq_one_letter_code
_entity_poly.pdbx_strand_id
1 'polypeptide(L)'
;VGKTGGEQKISLEKDGCLTVHTVLHELLHAMGTQHEQSRSDRMKMTSMLWKNIDTKNLNNFDMANTKNAEPYDYKSVMQYELQSFGKNGKNSMSIPDTSFEYLITNTKNTLSLYDIGEINSGYKCTADCTNTCKNGGVVTKGSNGCSCKCPSGLKGSDCSELDTSDGCGEFITLSSSGDKKTISMGSYTPGVVCTWVIKGPANNRIKATIDSLDLPYNEYDDCYHWLEFRDYLIGDRGKERCGTQGGASFTKAMVGEPGRMMIRFNTAKHSDQAAGKGFSVTVEAVESGCVGSPCKHGGKCQGNGAGFTCTCNNGFSGNDCNTLAAAATTTCDFQKDFQTCLFQVDKSNSAFDFRFMSTVDTRYPGNEDGFQYLMMDGNKNPGNKAYLVTSADFQEAARCLSFKYLYIDAFYDDGYDASMVFKYRNSAGTESTLFTIGTTDVSYNSWQTKSLDVPAESGLQLIIEANEGWQNIALDNISLKSGACA
;
A
#
# COMPACT_ATOMS: atom_id res chain seq x y z
N VAL A 1 13.03 -0.46 -16.07
CA VAL A 1 12.00 -1.51 -15.95
C VAL A 1 11.24 -1.61 -17.27
N GLY A 2 10.96 -2.81 -17.75
CA GLY A 2 10.25 -3.08 -19.00
C GLY A 2 11.16 -3.27 -20.22
N LYS A 3 10.53 -3.45 -21.38
CA LYS A 3 11.17 -3.63 -22.68
C LYS A 3 11.95 -2.37 -23.09
N THR A 4 13.27 -2.48 -23.25
CA THR A 4 14.13 -1.36 -23.69
C THR A 4 14.33 -1.30 -25.20
N GLY A 5 13.87 -2.31 -25.95
CA GLY A 5 14.13 -2.45 -27.39
C GLY A 5 15.50 -3.08 -27.69
N GLY A 6 15.61 -3.81 -28.81
CA GLY A 6 16.82 -4.55 -29.14
C GLY A 6 17.14 -5.69 -28.17
N GLU A 7 18.42 -6.04 -28.03
CA GLU A 7 18.91 -6.95 -26.99
C GLU A 7 18.86 -6.25 -25.62
N GLN A 8 18.20 -6.87 -24.64
CA GLN A 8 18.12 -6.39 -23.26
C GLN A 8 18.86 -7.36 -22.35
N LYS A 9 19.98 -6.90 -21.77
CA LYS A 9 20.80 -7.70 -20.86
C LYS A 9 20.14 -7.76 -19.48
N ILE A 10 20.05 -8.97 -18.93
CA ILE A 10 19.70 -9.22 -17.54
C ILE A 10 20.98 -9.67 -16.85
N SER A 11 21.49 -8.86 -15.92
CA SER A 11 22.74 -9.15 -15.22
C SER A 11 22.46 -9.99 -13.98
N LEU A 12 23.05 -11.18 -13.94
CA LEU A 12 23.03 -12.05 -12.77
C LEU A 12 24.49 -12.35 -12.41
N GLU A 13 24.97 -11.79 -11.31
CA GLU A 13 26.30 -12.13 -10.82
C GLU A 13 26.36 -13.62 -10.44
N LYS A 14 27.41 -14.29 -10.91
CA LYS A 14 27.60 -15.74 -10.72
C LYS A 14 27.59 -16.13 -9.24
N ASP A 15 28.16 -15.26 -8.40
CA ASP A 15 28.23 -15.45 -6.96
C ASP A 15 27.23 -14.50 -6.30
N GLY A 16 26.07 -15.04 -5.88
CA GLY A 16 25.06 -14.29 -5.11
C GLY A 16 23.72 -14.05 -5.83
N CYS A 17 23.68 -13.92 -7.16
CA CYS A 17 22.45 -13.61 -7.90
C CYS A 17 21.81 -14.82 -8.61
N LEU A 18 22.44 -15.99 -8.60
CA LEU A 18 21.88 -17.22 -9.21
C LEU A 18 20.93 -17.98 -8.27
N THR A 19 20.05 -17.25 -7.59
CA THR A 19 18.95 -17.84 -6.80
C THR A 19 17.65 -17.79 -7.60
N VAL A 20 16.71 -18.72 -7.32
CA VAL A 20 15.39 -18.71 -7.98
C VAL A 20 14.67 -17.38 -7.74
N HIS A 21 14.75 -16.84 -6.52
CA HIS A 21 14.22 -15.52 -6.18
C HIS A 21 14.77 -14.46 -7.13
N THR A 22 16.08 -14.27 -7.17
CA THR A 22 16.72 -13.18 -7.93
C THR A 22 16.43 -13.30 -9.42
N VAL A 23 16.48 -14.51 -9.98
CA VAL A 23 16.15 -14.74 -11.38
C VAL A 23 14.71 -14.33 -11.70
N LEU A 24 13.74 -14.71 -10.85
CA LEU A 24 12.34 -14.29 -11.02
C LEU A 24 12.19 -12.77 -10.90
N HIS A 25 12.80 -12.16 -9.89
CA HIS A 25 12.78 -10.71 -9.65
C HIS A 25 13.26 -9.91 -10.87
N GLU A 26 14.43 -10.26 -11.41
CA GLU A 26 15.00 -9.56 -12.56
C GLU A 26 14.21 -9.79 -13.85
N LEU A 27 13.62 -10.99 -14.03
CA LEU A 27 12.72 -11.26 -15.14
C LEU A 27 11.45 -10.40 -15.06
N LEU A 28 10.88 -10.23 -13.86
CA LEU A 28 9.70 -9.38 -13.67
C LEU A 28 10.03 -7.91 -13.95
N HIS A 29 11.21 -7.42 -13.54
CA HIS A 29 11.69 -6.11 -13.96
C HIS A 29 11.80 -5.98 -15.48
N ALA A 30 12.32 -6.99 -16.18
CA ALA A 30 12.36 -7.00 -17.64
C ALA A 30 10.94 -7.01 -18.26
N MET A 31 9.99 -7.67 -17.60
CA MET A 31 8.57 -7.67 -17.97
C MET A 31 7.85 -6.36 -17.65
N GLY A 32 8.46 -5.42 -16.92
CA GLY A 32 7.86 -4.12 -16.66
C GLY A 32 7.29 -3.93 -15.26
N THR A 33 7.51 -4.87 -14.33
CA THR A 33 7.08 -4.69 -12.95
C THR A 33 8.05 -3.79 -12.18
N GLN A 34 7.48 -2.91 -11.37
CA GLN A 34 8.22 -2.15 -10.36
C GLN A 34 8.32 -2.99 -9.08
N HIS A 35 9.11 -2.53 -8.12
CA HIS A 35 9.07 -3.10 -6.78
C HIS A 35 7.71 -2.88 -6.11
N GLU A 36 7.30 -3.82 -5.26
CA GLU A 36 6.02 -3.75 -4.56
C GLU A 36 5.98 -2.53 -3.60
N GLN A 37 7.10 -2.25 -2.92
CA GLN A 37 7.23 -1.05 -2.09
C GLN A 37 7.32 0.26 -2.88
N SER A 38 7.33 0.23 -4.21
CA SER A 38 7.26 1.43 -5.04
C SER A 38 5.84 1.72 -5.54
N ARG A 39 4.84 0.91 -5.16
CA ARG A 39 3.45 1.13 -5.59
C ARG A 39 2.90 2.48 -5.17
N SER A 40 2.04 3.03 -6.02
CA SER A 40 1.35 4.30 -5.78
C SER A 40 0.38 4.27 -4.58
N ASP A 41 0.02 3.08 -4.09
CA ASP A 41 -0.83 2.87 -2.90
C ASP A 41 -0.06 2.41 -1.65
N ARG A 42 1.28 2.33 -1.72
CA ARG A 42 2.13 1.81 -0.64
C ARG A 42 1.96 2.55 0.69
N MET A 43 1.52 3.80 0.67
CA MET A 43 1.43 4.66 1.84
C MET A 43 0.51 4.11 2.94
N LYS A 44 -0.36 3.13 2.62
CA LYS A 44 -1.20 2.43 3.60
C LYS A 44 -0.55 1.16 4.16
N MET A 45 0.55 0.71 3.55
CA MET A 45 1.14 -0.62 3.73
C MET A 45 2.57 -0.52 4.27
N THR A 46 3.35 0.46 3.87
CA THR A 46 4.74 0.65 4.32
C THR A 46 5.02 2.09 4.70
N SER A 47 6.09 2.30 5.44
CA SER A 47 6.65 3.62 5.74
C SER A 47 8.15 3.59 5.54
N MET A 48 8.65 4.51 4.71
CA MET A 48 10.08 4.60 4.44
C MET A 48 10.81 5.30 5.59
N LEU A 49 11.93 4.73 6.02
CA LEU A 49 12.78 5.25 7.08
C LEU A 49 13.98 5.95 6.44
N TRP A 50 13.73 7.00 5.66
CA TRP A 50 14.71 7.64 4.78
C TRP A 50 16.09 7.94 5.42
N LYS A 51 16.11 8.37 6.69
CA LYS A 51 17.36 8.60 7.44
C LYS A 51 18.24 7.35 7.55
N ASN A 52 17.64 6.18 7.62
CA ASN A 52 18.30 4.89 7.72
C ASN A 52 18.77 4.37 6.36
N ILE A 53 18.28 4.89 5.23
CA ILE A 53 18.63 4.39 3.89
C ILE A 53 19.99 4.95 3.47
N ASP A 54 20.85 4.12 2.88
CA ASP A 54 22.08 4.56 2.22
C ASP A 54 21.73 5.61 1.16
N THR A 55 22.37 6.77 1.25
CA THR A 55 22.08 7.91 0.39
C THR A 55 22.30 7.62 -1.09
N LYS A 56 23.08 6.60 -1.46
CA LYS A 56 23.28 6.21 -2.87
C LYS A 56 22.11 5.41 -3.45
N ASN A 57 21.19 4.93 -2.61
CA ASN A 57 20.13 3.98 -2.98
C ASN A 57 18.72 4.54 -2.72
N LEU A 58 18.57 5.83 -2.39
CA LEU A 58 17.25 6.40 -2.07
C LEU A 58 16.26 6.27 -3.23
N ASN A 59 16.74 6.36 -4.47
CA ASN A 59 15.94 6.22 -5.68
C ASN A 59 15.28 4.84 -5.83
N ASN A 60 15.84 3.79 -5.22
CA ASN A 60 15.23 2.46 -5.20
C ASN A 60 13.96 2.40 -4.34
N PHE A 61 13.67 3.46 -3.57
CA PHE A 61 12.49 3.62 -2.74
C PHE A 61 11.59 4.74 -3.26
N ASP A 62 11.84 5.29 -4.44
CA ASP A 62 10.91 6.24 -5.04
C ASP A 62 9.61 5.52 -5.42
N MET A 63 8.50 6.23 -5.23
CA MET A 63 7.18 5.74 -5.62
C MET A 63 7.05 5.86 -7.14
N ALA A 64 6.47 4.84 -7.76
CA ALA A 64 6.17 4.79 -9.17
C ALA A 64 4.65 4.87 -9.39
N ASN A 65 4.25 5.39 -10.56
CA ASN A 65 2.87 5.33 -10.99
C ASN A 65 2.53 3.90 -11.45
N THR A 66 1.92 3.13 -10.56
CA THR A 66 1.56 1.73 -10.78
C THR A 66 0.05 1.53 -10.95
N LYS A 67 -0.33 0.49 -11.70
CA LYS A 67 -1.73 0.14 -11.98
C LYS A 67 -2.45 -0.47 -10.76
N ASN A 68 -1.74 -1.19 -9.90
CA ASN A 68 -2.26 -1.81 -8.68
C ASN A 68 -3.47 -2.72 -8.94
N ALA A 69 -3.33 -3.66 -9.88
CA ALA A 69 -4.46 -4.52 -10.28
C ALA A 69 -4.83 -5.54 -9.20
N GLU A 70 -3.90 -5.89 -8.34
CA GLU A 70 -4.06 -6.80 -7.21
C GLU A 70 -3.83 -6.05 -5.88
N PRO A 71 -4.32 -6.58 -4.74
CA PRO A 71 -3.99 -6.06 -3.43
C PRO A 71 -2.48 -6.03 -3.19
N TYR A 72 -2.00 -5.07 -2.40
CA TYR A 72 -0.60 -4.99 -2.01
C TYR A 72 -0.17 -6.29 -1.34
N ASP A 73 0.95 -6.88 -1.79
CA ASP A 73 1.40 -8.21 -1.38
C ASP A 73 2.81 -8.18 -0.75
N TYR A 74 2.88 -8.25 0.59
CA TYR A 74 4.16 -8.36 1.30
C TYR A 74 5.02 -9.56 0.90
N LYS A 75 4.40 -10.65 0.41
CA LYS A 75 5.08 -11.87 -0.02
C LYS A 75 5.55 -11.79 -1.48
N SER A 76 5.16 -10.76 -2.24
CA SER A 76 5.59 -10.57 -3.62
C SER A 76 7.11 -10.71 -3.74
N VAL A 77 7.57 -11.39 -4.80
CA VAL A 77 9.01 -11.45 -5.12
C VAL A 77 9.59 -10.06 -5.41
N MET A 78 8.72 -9.08 -5.72
CA MET A 78 9.08 -7.69 -5.95
C MET A 78 9.11 -6.83 -4.68
N GLN A 79 8.68 -7.35 -3.51
CA GLN A 79 8.76 -6.65 -2.24
C GLN A 79 10.18 -6.76 -1.65
N TYR A 80 10.84 -5.62 -1.45
CA TYR A 80 12.11 -5.56 -0.72
C TYR A 80 11.99 -6.01 0.72
N GLU A 81 13.11 -6.54 1.22
CA GLU A 81 13.33 -6.77 2.65
C GLU A 81 13.28 -5.46 3.44
N LEU A 82 12.91 -5.55 4.72
CA LEU A 82 12.84 -4.39 5.61
C LEU A 82 14.19 -3.67 5.80
N GLN A 83 15.29 -4.40 5.62
CA GLN A 83 16.67 -3.91 5.80
C GLN A 83 17.38 -3.58 4.49
N SER A 84 16.75 -3.78 3.33
CA SER A 84 17.35 -3.49 2.03
C SER A 84 17.97 -2.09 2.03
N PHE A 85 19.25 -1.97 1.68
CA PHE A 85 20.00 -0.70 1.65
C PHE A 85 20.02 0.11 2.95
N GLY A 86 19.73 -0.50 4.09
CA GLY A 86 19.78 0.12 5.39
C GLY A 86 21.21 0.29 5.92
N LYS A 87 21.54 1.49 6.41
CA LYS A 87 22.82 1.81 7.05
C LYS A 87 23.00 0.97 8.31
N ASN A 88 24.15 0.31 8.42
CA ASN A 88 24.56 -0.45 9.60
C ASN A 88 23.52 -1.50 10.04
N GLY A 89 22.85 -2.16 9.08
CA GLY A 89 21.85 -3.20 9.35
C GLY A 89 20.53 -2.69 9.90
N LYS A 90 20.27 -1.38 9.86
CA LYS A 90 18.97 -0.81 10.26
C LYS A 90 17.91 -1.07 9.20
N ASN A 91 16.64 -1.11 9.61
CA ASN A 91 15.55 -1.16 8.65
C ASN A 91 15.48 0.14 7.83
N SER A 92 15.33 0.01 6.50
CA SER A 92 15.03 1.07 5.54
C SER A 92 13.54 1.35 5.43
N MET A 93 12.69 0.41 5.84
CA MET A 93 11.24 0.56 5.88
C MET A 93 10.62 -0.15 7.08
N SER A 94 9.38 0.21 7.41
CA SER A 94 8.55 -0.49 8.39
C SER A 94 7.15 -0.75 7.85
N ILE A 95 6.44 -1.69 8.46
CA ILE A 95 5.03 -1.98 8.19
C ILE A 95 4.16 -1.64 9.42
N PRO A 96 2.89 -1.23 9.25
CA PRO A 96 2.02 -0.87 10.36
C PRO A 96 1.76 -1.98 11.38
N ASP A 97 1.63 -3.23 10.90
CA ASP A 97 1.43 -4.41 11.73
C ASP A 97 2.61 -5.36 11.56
N THR A 98 3.51 -5.32 12.54
CA THR A 98 4.76 -6.09 12.54
C THR A 98 4.53 -7.60 12.66
N SER A 99 3.32 -8.04 13.00
CA SER A 99 2.99 -9.46 12.98
C SER A 99 2.97 -10.07 11.57
N PHE A 100 3.08 -9.24 10.52
CA PHE A 100 3.18 -9.66 9.12
C PHE A 100 4.61 -9.59 8.55
N GLU A 101 5.63 -9.23 9.34
CA GLU A 101 7.02 -9.11 8.83
C GLU A 101 7.53 -10.43 8.23
N TYR A 102 7.05 -11.58 8.73
CA TYR A 102 7.38 -12.90 8.21
C TYR A 102 6.97 -13.10 6.73
N LEU A 103 5.98 -12.36 6.23
CA LEU A 103 5.61 -12.43 4.81
C LEU A 103 6.69 -11.78 3.92
N ILE A 104 7.36 -10.77 4.45
CA ILE A 104 8.45 -10.07 3.76
C ILE A 104 9.73 -10.91 3.83
N THR A 105 10.09 -11.40 5.01
CA THR A 105 11.40 -12.03 5.29
C THR A 105 11.50 -13.50 4.90
N ASN A 106 10.38 -14.16 4.65
CA ASN A 106 10.37 -15.55 4.20
C ASN A 106 10.92 -15.69 2.77
N THR A 107 11.57 -16.82 2.49
CA THR A 107 12.14 -17.11 1.16
C THR A 107 11.08 -17.12 0.05
N LYS A 108 11.36 -16.39 -1.04
CA LYS A 108 10.45 -16.18 -2.19
C LYS A 108 10.94 -16.90 -3.45
N ASN A 109 10.78 -18.22 -3.49
CA ASN A 109 11.24 -19.06 -4.62
C ASN A 109 10.17 -19.31 -5.70
N THR A 110 9.07 -18.56 -5.67
CA THR A 110 7.99 -18.63 -6.66
C THR A 110 7.27 -17.29 -6.70
N LEU A 111 6.62 -17.00 -7.82
CA LEU A 111 5.63 -15.93 -7.92
C LEU A 111 4.49 -16.19 -6.92
N SER A 112 4.05 -15.14 -6.24
CA SER A 112 2.82 -15.16 -5.47
C SER A 112 1.61 -15.27 -6.39
N LEU A 113 0.43 -15.50 -5.81
CA LEU A 113 -0.81 -15.49 -6.59
C LEU A 113 -1.07 -14.09 -7.19
N TYR A 114 -0.70 -13.05 -6.45
CA TYR A 114 -0.93 -11.65 -6.80
C TYR A 114 0.11 -11.14 -7.79
N ASP A 115 1.37 -11.62 -7.74
CA ASP A 115 2.36 -11.39 -8.80
C ASP A 115 1.82 -11.87 -10.17
N ILE A 116 1.18 -13.05 -10.20
CA ILE A 116 0.57 -13.61 -11.42
C ILE A 116 -0.61 -12.75 -11.89
N GLY A 117 -1.44 -12.27 -10.97
CA GLY A 117 -2.58 -11.39 -11.27
C GLY A 117 -2.15 -10.07 -11.88
N GLU A 118 -1.13 -9.42 -11.30
CA GLU A 118 -0.55 -8.17 -11.82
C GLU A 118 0.01 -8.37 -13.24
N ILE A 119 0.77 -9.44 -13.49
CA ILE A 119 1.29 -9.77 -14.83
C ILE A 119 0.15 -9.97 -15.83
N ASN A 120 -0.85 -10.78 -15.48
CA ASN A 120 -1.98 -11.06 -16.36
C ASN A 120 -2.75 -9.80 -16.70
N SER A 121 -2.93 -8.90 -15.74
CA SER A 121 -3.59 -7.61 -15.91
C SER A 121 -2.77 -6.63 -16.74
N GLY A 122 -1.44 -6.60 -16.57
CA GLY A 122 -0.51 -5.74 -17.30
C GLY A 122 -0.40 -6.13 -18.78
N TYR A 123 -0.22 -7.42 -19.05
CA TYR A 123 -0.10 -7.97 -20.41
C TYR A 123 -1.43 -8.33 -21.07
N LYS A 124 -2.54 -8.15 -20.36
CA LYS A 124 -3.88 -8.52 -20.84
C LYS A 124 -3.96 -10.00 -21.24
N CYS A 125 -3.23 -10.87 -20.53
CA CYS A 125 -3.13 -12.31 -20.83
C CYS A 125 -4.48 -13.02 -20.84
N THR A 126 -5.45 -12.46 -20.10
CA THR A 126 -6.78 -13.03 -19.86
C THR A 126 -7.90 -12.14 -20.38
N ALA A 127 -7.61 -11.18 -21.26
CA ALA A 127 -8.62 -10.23 -21.74
C ALA A 127 -9.76 -10.87 -22.55
N ASP A 128 -9.54 -12.05 -23.13
CA ASP A 128 -10.55 -12.86 -23.82
C ASP A 128 -11.17 -13.95 -22.93
N CYS A 129 -10.78 -14.02 -21.65
CA CYS A 129 -11.34 -14.97 -20.71
C CYS A 129 -12.63 -14.42 -20.08
N THR A 130 -13.64 -15.28 -19.96
CA THR A 130 -14.92 -14.96 -19.29
C THR A 130 -15.03 -15.55 -17.89
N ASN A 131 -13.98 -16.26 -17.42
CA ASN A 131 -13.95 -16.90 -16.11
C ASN A 131 -14.07 -15.86 -15.00
N THR A 132 -14.83 -16.18 -13.96
CA THR A 132 -14.88 -15.40 -12.72
C THR A 132 -14.38 -16.28 -11.58
N CYS A 133 -13.16 -16.03 -11.12
CA CYS A 133 -12.59 -16.76 -9.99
C CYS A 133 -13.14 -16.21 -8.66
N LYS A 134 -13.51 -17.09 -7.75
CA LYS A 134 -14.02 -16.76 -6.41
C LYS A 134 -12.91 -16.89 -5.38
N ASN A 135 -13.20 -16.44 -4.15
CA ASN A 135 -12.36 -16.67 -2.98
C ASN A 135 -10.90 -16.22 -3.13
N GLY A 136 -10.64 -15.14 -3.87
CA GLY A 136 -9.29 -14.64 -4.11
C GLY A 136 -8.50 -15.41 -5.17
N GLY A 137 -9.16 -16.23 -6.00
CA GLY A 137 -8.55 -16.84 -7.18
C GLY A 137 -8.25 -15.83 -8.29
N VAL A 138 -7.23 -16.12 -9.08
CA VAL A 138 -6.76 -15.28 -10.19
C VAL A 138 -7.02 -16.01 -11.51
N VAL A 139 -7.59 -15.31 -12.49
CA VAL A 139 -7.79 -15.86 -13.84
C VAL A 139 -6.42 -16.03 -14.49
N THR A 140 -6.19 -17.18 -15.10
CA THR A 140 -4.98 -17.50 -15.86
C THR A 140 -5.36 -18.09 -17.21
N LYS A 141 -4.46 -17.96 -18.19
CA LYS A 141 -4.62 -18.57 -19.52
C LYS A 141 -3.41 -19.42 -19.82
N GLY A 142 -3.63 -20.72 -19.98
CA GLY A 142 -2.61 -21.68 -20.40
C GLY A 142 -2.89 -22.24 -21.79
N SER A 143 -2.12 -23.24 -22.21
CA SER A 143 -2.32 -23.94 -23.49
C SER A 143 -3.70 -24.59 -23.62
N ASN A 144 -4.33 -24.93 -22.48
CA ASN A 144 -5.65 -25.56 -22.42
C ASN A 144 -6.80 -24.55 -22.24
N GLY A 145 -6.55 -23.25 -22.45
CA GLY A 145 -7.55 -22.18 -22.32
C GLY A 145 -7.54 -21.47 -20.97
N CYS A 146 -8.63 -20.76 -20.69
CA CYS A 146 -8.79 -19.94 -19.50
C CYS A 146 -9.23 -20.77 -18.28
N SER A 147 -8.59 -20.53 -17.14
CA SER A 147 -8.84 -21.27 -15.89
C SER A 147 -8.64 -20.37 -14.67
N CYS A 148 -9.00 -20.85 -13.48
CA CYS A 148 -8.72 -20.17 -12.24
C CYS A 148 -7.53 -20.81 -11.51
N LYS A 149 -6.55 -19.99 -11.12
CA LYS A 149 -5.53 -20.37 -10.15
C LYS A 149 -6.03 -20.01 -8.76
N CYS A 150 -6.19 -21.03 -7.91
CA CYS A 150 -6.81 -20.88 -6.60
C CYS A 150 -5.77 -20.66 -5.49
N PRO A 151 -6.12 -19.91 -4.42
CA PRO A 151 -5.40 -19.96 -3.16
C PRO A 151 -5.25 -21.41 -2.68
N SER A 152 -4.08 -21.74 -2.12
CA SER A 152 -3.86 -23.07 -1.54
C SER A 152 -4.91 -23.37 -0.46
N GLY A 153 -5.53 -24.55 -0.50
CA GLY A 153 -6.71 -24.87 0.32
C GLY A 153 -8.04 -24.75 -0.44
N LEU A 154 -8.01 -24.27 -1.69
CA LEU A 154 -9.17 -24.21 -2.59
C LEU A 154 -8.85 -24.87 -3.93
N LYS A 155 -9.89 -25.38 -4.59
CA LYS A 155 -9.84 -26.03 -5.90
C LYS A 155 -11.14 -25.79 -6.69
N GLY A 156 -11.29 -26.50 -7.79
CA GLY A 156 -12.44 -26.38 -8.69
C GLY A 156 -12.19 -25.38 -9.82
N SER A 157 -13.12 -25.31 -10.77
CA SER A 157 -12.98 -24.47 -11.96
C SER A 157 -12.99 -22.96 -11.67
N ASP A 158 -13.55 -22.56 -10.53
CA ASP A 158 -13.73 -21.17 -10.12
C ASP A 158 -13.24 -20.89 -8.69
N CYS A 159 -12.53 -21.83 -8.05
CA CYS A 159 -12.09 -21.74 -6.65
C CYS A 159 -13.22 -21.73 -5.60
N SER A 160 -14.41 -22.23 -5.94
CA SER A 160 -15.54 -22.38 -5.01
C SER A 160 -15.57 -23.72 -4.27
N GLU A 161 -14.57 -24.59 -4.47
CA GLU A 161 -14.47 -25.88 -3.79
C GLU A 161 -13.31 -25.87 -2.78
N LEU A 162 -13.48 -26.58 -1.67
CA LEU A 162 -12.42 -26.76 -0.67
C LEU A 162 -11.45 -27.83 -1.13
N ASP A 163 -10.15 -27.53 -1.03
CA ASP A 163 -9.10 -28.53 -1.06
C ASP A 163 -8.81 -28.96 0.39
N THR A 164 -9.53 -30.02 0.81
CA THR A 164 -9.63 -30.51 2.19
C THR A 164 -9.78 -32.03 2.19
N SER A 165 -9.34 -32.69 3.26
CA SER A 165 -9.55 -34.11 3.50
C SER A 165 -11.02 -34.43 3.80
N ASP A 166 -11.43 -35.67 3.52
CA ASP A 166 -12.79 -36.12 3.78
C ASP A 166 -13.15 -35.99 5.27
N GLY A 167 -14.37 -35.50 5.54
CA GLY A 167 -14.90 -35.36 6.90
C GLY A 167 -14.49 -34.08 7.64
N CYS A 168 -13.76 -33.14 7.00
CA CYS A 168 -13.45 -31.85 7.61
C CYS A 168 -13.38 -30.69 6.61
N GLY A 169 -13.52 -29.46 7.14
CA GLY A 169 -13.55 -28.23 6.35
C GLY A 169 -14.96 -27.80 5.96
N GLU A 170 -15.19 -26.49 5.86
CA GLU A 170 -16.51 -25.93 5.51
C GLU A 170 -16.38 -24.48 4.99
N PHE A 171 -17.28 -24.07 4.08
CA PHE A 171 -17.55 -22.65 3.85
C PHE A 171 -18.51 -22.13 4.93
N ILE A 172 -18.02 -21.25 5.79
CA ILE A 172 -18.79 -20.67 6.88
C ILE A 172 -19.29 -19.29 6.47
N THR A 173 -20.60 -19.09 6.51
CA THR A 173 -21.20 -17.76 6.33
C THR A 173 -21.67 -17.22 7.67
N LEU A 174 -21.16 -16.05 8.05
CA LEU A 174 -21.65 -15.24 9.16
C LEU A 174 -22.58 -14.18 8.56
N SER A 175 -23.85 -14.18 8.98
CA SER A 175 -24.93 -13.46 8.29
C SER A 175 -25.05 -12.01 8.74
N SER A 176 -24.70 -11.72 10.00
CA SER A 176 -24.76 -10.40 10.63
C SER A 176 -23.48 -10.03 11.38
N SER A 177 -23.34 -8.73 11.66
CA SER A 177 -22.36 -8.21 12.63
C SER A 177 -22.54 -8.88 14.00
N GLY A 178 -21.43 -9.32 14.59
CA GLY A 178 -21.41 -10.05 15.86
C GLY A 178 -21.73 -11.54 15.75
N ASP A 179 -22.10 -12.05 14.57
CA ASP A 179 -22.32 -13.49 14.38
C ASP A 179 -21.04 -14.27 14.66
N LYS A 180 -21.21 -15.41 15.33
CA LYS A 180 -20.13 -16.30 15.74
C LYS A 180 -20.39 -17.72 15.28
N LYS A 181 -19.31 -18.44 14.94
CA LYS A 181 -19.34 -19.89 14.75
C LYS A 181 -18.09 -20.49 15.37
N THR A 182 -18.24 -21.65 15.99
CA THR A 182 -17.10 -22.41 16.52
C THR A 182 -16.67 -23.45 15.50
N ILE A 183 -15.37 -23.48 15.22
CA ILE A 183 -14.68 -24.51 14.46
C ILE A 183 -13.91 -25.34 15.48
N SER A 184 -14.21 -26.62 15.58
CA SER A 184 -13.51 -27.49 16.51
C SER A 184 -13.23 -28.85 15.91
N MET A 185 -12.18 -29.48 16.42
CA MET A 185 -11.83 -30.84 16.10
C MET A 185 -11.20 -31.46 17.32
N GLY A 186 -11.80 -32.54 17.83
CA GLY A 186 -11.27 -33.32 18.94
C GLY A 186 -10.98 -34.75 18.49
N SER A 187 -9.99 -35.41 19.11
CA SER A 187 -9.63 -36.81 18.82
C SER A 187 -9.47 -37.11 17.32
N TYR A 188 -8.63 -36.32 16.64
CA TYR A 188 -8.38 -36.45 15.20
C TYR A 188 -7.33 -37.54 14.89
N THR A 189 -7.39 -38.11 13.69
CA THR A 189 -6.34 -39.00 13.18
C THR A 189 -5.31 -38.18 12.37
N PRO A 190 -3.99 -38.31 12.62
CA PRO A 190 -2.97 -37.67 11.81
C PRO A 190 -3.08 -38.05 10.32
N GLY A 191 -2.60 -37.20 9.43
CA GLY A 191 -2.70 -37.41 7.98
C GLY A 191 -3.75 -36.56 7.26
N VAL A 192 -4.44 -35.68 7.97
CA VAL A 192 -5.51 -34.82 7.42
C VAL A 192 -5.06 -33.38 7.18
N VAL A 193 -5.66 -32.76 6.15
CA VAL A 193 -5.56 -31.33 5.86
C VAL A 193 -6.98 -30.78 5.76
N CYS A 194 -7.36 -29.90 6.68
CA CYS A 194 -8.70 -29.34 6.74
C CYS A 194 -8.70 -27.86 6.38
N THR A 195 -9.66 -27.41 5.58
CA THR A 195 -9.76 -25.99 5.18
C THR A 195 -11.14 -25.43 5.51
N TRP A 196 -11.18 -24.30 6.24
CA TRP A 196 -12.38 -23.50 6.44
C TRP A 196 -12.22 -22.14 5.80
N VAL A 197 -13.22 -21.70 5.05
CA VAL A 197 -13.29 -20.34 4.51
C VAL A 197 -14.49 -19.64 5.13
N ILE A 198 -14.20 -18.60 5.90
CA ILE A 198 -15.17 -17.80 6.63
C ILE A 198 -15.46 -16.56 5.81
N LYS A 199 -16.75 -16.29 5.57
CA LYS A 199 -17.25 -15.10 4.91
C LYS A 199 -18.21 -14.37 5.84
N GLY A 200 -17.92 -13.10 6.10
CA GLY A 200 -18.79 -12.19 6.83
C GLY A 200 -19.65 -11.33 5.91
N PRO A 201 -20.56 -10.51 6.47
CA PRO A 201 -21.30 -9.52 5.71
C PRO A 201 -20.36 -8.39 5.24
N ALA A 202 -20.88 -7.51 4.39
CA ALA A 202 -20.15 -6.31 3.98
C ALA A 202 -19.77 -5.45 5.20
N ASN A 203 -18.68 -4.68 5.09
CA ASN A 203 -18.16 -3.79 6.13
C ASN A 203 -17.67 -4.47 7.42
N ASN A 204 -17.51 -5.80 7.39
CA ASN A 204 -16.96 -6.55 8.52
C ASN A 204 -15.55 -7.07 8.24
N ARG A 205 -14.82 -7.30 9.33
CA ARG A 205 -13.58 -8.06 9.39
C ARG A 205 -13.87 -9.39 10.06
N ILE A 206 -13.15 -10.43 9.67
CA ILE A 206 -13.22 -11.70 10.42
C ILE A 206 -12.19 -11.67 11.54
N LYS A 207 -12.64 -11.98 12.76
CA LYS A 207 -11.78 -12.27 13.91
C LYS A 207 -11.87 -13.75 14.24
N ALA A 208 -10.74 -14.41 14.44
CA ALA A 208 -10.64 -15.76 14.96
C ALA A 208 -9.98 -15.74 16.33
N THR A 209 -10.54 -16.46 17.30
CA THR A 209 -9.99 -16.59 18.66
C THR A 209 -9.85 -18.08 18.97
N ILE A 210 -8.66 -18.50 19.39
CA ILE A 210 -8.41 -19.88 19.81
C ILE A 210 -8.98 -20.03 21.23
N ASP A 211 -10.04 -20.79 21.39
CA ASP A 211 -10.65 -21.04 22.71
C ASP A 211 -9.86 -22.12 23.46
N SER A 212 -9.46 -23.18 22.75
CA SER A 212 -8.62 -24.25 23.28
C SER A 212 -7.68 -24.80 22.20
N LEU A 213 -6.49 -25.23 22.62
CA LEU A 213 -5.46 -25.78 21.74
C LEU A 213 -4.72 -26.89 22.48
N ASP A 214 -4.56 -28.03 21.82
CA ASP A 214 -3.69 -29.12 22.23
C ASP A 214 -3.21 -29.85 20.97
N LEU A 215 -2.16 -29.31 20.36
CA LEU A 215 -1.53 -29.82 19.16
C LEU A 215 -0.04 -30.11 19.40
N PRO A 216 0.49 -31.25 18.94
CA PRO A 216 1.87 -31.66 19.18
C PRO A 216 2.88 -30.70 18.55
N TYR A 217 3.97 -30.50 19.28
CA TYR A 217 5.09 -29.64 18.96
C TYR A 217 6.37 -30.22 19.57
N ASN A 218 7.53 -29.79 19.10
CA ASN A 218 8.82 -30.24 19.64
C ASN A 218 9.29 -29.32 20.79
N GLU A 219 10.45 -29.63 21.36
CA GLU A 219 11.05 -28.85 22.46
C GLU A 219 11.50 -27.43 22.07
N TYR A 220 11.48 -27.10 20.77
CA TYR A 220 11.82 -25.78 20.21
C TYR A 220 10.59 -24.99 19.78
N ASP A 221 9.39 -25.42 20.18
CA ASP A 221 8.10 -24.85 19.80
C ASP A 221 7.76 -24.96 18.30
N ASP A 222 8.45 -25.83 17.54
CA ASP A 222 8.06 -26.14 16.17
C ASP A 222 6.85 -27.07 16.16
N CYS A 223 5.86 -26.72 15.35
CA CYS A 223 4.63 -27.48 15.24
C CYS A 223 4.82 -28.75 14.41
N TYR A 224 4.45 -29.91 14.98
CA TYR A 224 4.23 -31.12 14.18
C TYR A 224 2.87 -31.04 13.49
N HIS A 225 1.84 -30.63 14.24
CA HIS A 225 0.50 -30.34 13.71
C HIS A 225 0.14 -28.90 14.02
N TRP A 226 -0.51 -28.20 13.10
CA TRP A 226 -0.76 -26.77 13.28
C TRP A 226 -2.07 -26.28 12.69
N LEU A 227 -2.57 -25.21 13.29
CA LEU A 227 -3.54 -24.30 12.69
C LEU A 227 -2.82 -23.17 11.96
N GLU A 228 -3.20 -22.89 10.72
CA GLU A 228 -2.75 -21.76 9.92
C GLU A 228 -3.89 -20.73 9.80
N PHE A 229 -3.66 -19.50 10.28
CA PHE A 229 -4.60 -18.39 10.18
C PHE A 229 -4.16 -17.42 9.08
N ARG A 230 -4.88 -17.41 7.94
CA ARG A 230 -4.60 -16.47 6.85
C ARG A 230 -5.35 -15.19 7.09
N ASP A 231 -4.78 -14.33 7.92
CA ASP A 231 -5.32 -13.05 8.38
C ASP A 231 -4.78 -11.84 7.61
N TYR A 232 -3.91 -12.02 6.61
CA TYR A 232 -3.55 -10.99 5.61
C TYR A 232 -4.34 -11.22 4.31
N LEU A 233 -3.69 -11.66 3.24
CA LEU A 233 -4.32 -12.09 2.00
C LEU A 233 -4.61 -13.60 2.01
N ILE A 234 -5.72 -14.02 1.41
CA ILE A 234 -6.15 -15.43 1.43
C ILE A 234 -5.26 -16.35 0.59
N GLY A 235 -4.59 -15.80 -0.42
CA GLY A 235 -3.60 -16.48 -1.26
C GLY A 235 -2.24 -16.72 -0.60
N ASP A 236 -1.95 -16.01 0.49
CA ASP A 236 -0.67 -16.08 1.18
C ASP A 236 -0.66 -17.07 2.32
N ARG A 237 0.53 -17.36 2.85
CA ARG A 237 0.66 -18.19 4.05
C ARG A 237 0.14 -17.41 5.25
N GLY A 238 -0.42 -18.14 6.20
CA GLY A 238 -0.92 -17.59 7.46
C GLY A 238 0.05 -17.78 8.62
N LYS A 239 -0.34 -17.25 9.78
CA LYS A 239 0.35 -17.48 11.06
C LYS A 239 0.03 -18.88 11.56
N GLU A 240 1.05 -19.64 11.93
CA GLU A 240 0.90 -21.01 12.42
C GLU A 240 0.81 -21.05 13.95
N ARG A 241 -0.04 -21.93 14.50
CA ARG A 241 -0.20 -22.15 15.94
C ARG A 241 -0.35 -23.63 16.27
N CYS A 242 0.35 -24.03 17.33
CA CYS A 242 0.27 -25.33 18.00
C CYS A 242 0.57 -25.12 19.50
N GLY A 243 0.68 -26.21 20.25
CA GLY A 243 0.89 -26.16 21.70
C GLY A 243 -0.37 -26.43 22.49
N THR A 244 -0.32 -26.12 23.79
CA THR A 244 -1.36 -26.47 24.78
C THR A 244 -2.13 -25.24 25.30
N GLN A 245 -1.86 -24.06 24.77
CA GLN A 245 -2.44 -22.79 25.24
C GLN A 245 -3.36 -22.17 24.19
N GLY A 246 -4.58 -21.85 24.61
CA GLY A 246 -5.53 -21.02 23.86
C GLY A 246 -5.32 -19.52 24.11
N GLY A 247 -6.28 -18.71 23.68
CA GLY A 247 -6.38 -17.26 23.92
C GLY A 247 -5.81 -16.37 22.81
N ALA A 248 -5.00 -16.91 21.90
CA ALA A 248 -4.53 -16.15 20.76
C ALA A 248 -5.69 -15.74 19.85
N SER A 249 -5.62 -14.52 19.30
CA SER A 249 -6.63 -14.02 18.35
C SER A 249 -5.99 -13.36 17.13
N PHE A 250 -6.68 -13.49 16.00
CA PHE A 250 -6.25 -13.02 14.68
C PHE A 250 -7.40 -12.26 14.05
N THR A 251 -7.19 -11.03 13.63
CA THR A 251 -8.22 -10.24 12.95
C THR A 251 -7.73 -9.88 11.56
N LYS A 252 -8.53 -10.21 10.55
CA LYS A 252 -8.23 -9.95 9.15
C LYS A 252 -7.74 -8.53 8.91
N ALA A 253 -6.57 -8.37 8.29
CA ALA A 253 -6.01 -7.08 7.92
C ALA A 253 -6.91 -6.32 6.94
N MET A 254 -6.74 -5.00 6.90
CA MET A 254 -7.51 -4.08 6.05
C MET A 254 -6.93 -4.04 4.62
N VAL A 255 -6.82 -5.20 4.00
CA VAL A 255 -6.21 -5.40 2.68
C VAL A 255 -6.92 -6.56 1.97
N GLY A 256 -7.05 -6.46 0.65
CA GLY A 256 -7.81 -7.44 -0.15
C GLY A 256 -9.28 -7.50 0.29
N GLU A 257 -9.70 -8.65 0.83
CA GLU A 257 -11.06 -8.87 1.33
C GLU A 257 -11.06 -9.05 2.87
N PRO A 258 -11.25 -7.98 3.67
CA PRO A 258 -11.21 -8.07 5.14
C PRO A 258 -12.32 -8.96 5.73
N GLY A 259 -13.46 -9.06 5.03
CA GLY A 259 -14.60 -9.91 5.40
C GLY A 259 -14.43 -11.39 5.06
N ARG A 260 -13.26 -11.83 4.58
CA ARG A 260 -12.98 -13.22 4.24
C ARG A 260 -11.70 -13.71 4.90
N MET A 261 -11.77 -14.80 5.67
CA MET A 261 -10.61 -15.45 6.29
C MET A 261 -10.56 -16.92 5.93
N MET A 262 -9.36 -17.46 5.80
CA MET A 262 -9.15 -18.90 5.69
C MET A 262 -8.40 -19.38 6.92
N ILE A 263 -8.88 -20.47 7.51
CA ILE A 263 -8.20 -21.20 8.58
C ILE A 263 -7.94 -22.60 8.06
N ARG A 264 -6.72 -23.09 8.23
CA ARG A 264 -6.34 -24.45 7.81
C ARG A 264 -5.79 -25.22 8.99
N PHE A 265 -6.02 -26.53 9.00
CA PHE A 265 -5.42 -27.45 9.95
C PHE A 265 -4.63 -28.49 9.18
N ASN A 266 -3.36 -28.69 9.52
CA ASN A 266 -2.51 -29.62 8.80
C ASN A 266 -1.80 -30.58 9.78
N THR A 267 -1.99 -31.86 9.51
CA THR A 267 -1.31 -32.98 10.20
C THR A 267 -0.63 -33.93 9.22
N ALA A 268 -0.79 -33.71 7.91
CA ALA A 268 -0.32 -34.62 6.88
C ALA A 268 1.20 -34.61 6.72
N LYS A 269 1.87 -33.48 7.02
CA LYS A 269 3.33 -33.38 6.93
C LYS A 269 4.06 -34.24 7.97
N HIS A 270 3.46 -34.40 9.15
CA HIS A 270 4.00 -35.14 10.29
C HIS A 270 2.99 -36.20 10.75
N SER A 271 2.43 -36.96 9.81
CA SER A 271 1.40 -37.97 10.09
C SER A 271 1.89 -39.11 10.98
N ASP A 272 3.20 -39.24 11.16
CA ASP A 272 3.87 -40.14 12.07
C ASP A 272 3.78 -39.71 13.55
N GLN A 273 3.47 -38.44 13.80
CA GLN A 273 3.37 -37.89 15.15
C GLN A 273 2.00 -38.16 15.77
N ALA A 274 2.00 -38.46 17.07
CA ALA A 274 0.77 -38.72 17.80
C ALA A 274 -0.13 -37.48 17.84
N ALA A 275 -1.43 -37.66 17.66
CA ALA A 275 -2.40 -36.58 17.79
C ALA A 275 -2.47 -36.06 19.24
N GLY A 276 -2.59 -34.75 19.39
CA GLY A 276 -3.04 -34.12 20.64
C GLY A 276 -4.56 -34.18 20.80
N LYS A 277 -5.11 -33.54 21.83
CA LYS A 277 -6.58 -33.52 22.05
C LYS A 277 -7.35 -32.71 21.02
N GLY A 278 -6.70 -31.82 20.27
CA GLY A 278 -7.33 -31.04 19.20
C GLY A 278 -7.45 -29.55 19.52
N PHE A 279 -8.48 -28.91 18.98
CA PHE A 279 -8.65 -27.46 19.12
C PHE A 279 -10.12 -27.02 19.07
N SER A 280 -10.37 -25.81 19.56
CA SER A 280 -11.59 -25.04 19.35
C SER A 280 -11.23 -23.60 19.01
N VAL A 281 -11.83 -23.07 17.95
CA VAL A 281 -11.64 -21.70 17.47
C VAL A 281 -13.00 -21.06 17.24
N THR A 282 -13.25 -19.93 17.88
CA THR A 282 -14.43 -19.10 17.60
C THR A 282 -14.09 -18.07 16.53
N VAL A 283 -14.83 -18.09 15.42
CA VAL A 283 -14.78 -17.06 14.38
C VAL A 283 -15.96 -16.11 14.53
N GLU A 284 -15.70 -14.82 14.38
CA GLU A 284 -16.66 -13.74 14.60
C GLU A 284 -16.60 -12.74 13.45
N ALA A 285 -17.77 -12.29 13.00
CA ALA A 285 -17.91 -11.18 12.07
C ALA A 285 -17.88 -9.87 12.86
N VAL A 286 -16.69 -9.28 12.99
CA VAL A 286 -16.51 -8.02 13.70
C VAL A 286 -16.72 -6.88 12.73
N GLU A 287 -17.82 -6.17 12.89
CA GLU A 287 -18.06 -4.95 12.14
C GLU A 287 -16.99 -3.92 12.44
N SER A 288 -16.57 -3.22 11.39
CA SER A 288 -15.54 -2.23 11.50
C SER A 288 -15.89 -1.06 10.59
N GLY A 289 -16.29 0.06 11.19
CA GLY A 289 -16.42 1.32 10.46
C GLY A 289 -15.12 1.78 9.79
N CYS A 290 -13.98 1.13 10.07
CA CYS A 290 -12.71 1.36 9.38
C CYS A 290 -12.62 0.69 7.99
N VAL A 291 -13.59 -0.16 7.62
CA VAL A 291 -13.71 -0.66 6.25
C VAL A 291 -13.99 0.53 5.32
N GLY A 292 -13.06 0.81 4.42
CA GLY A 292 -13.09 2.00 3.55
C GLY A 292 -12.09 3.11 3.93
N SER A 293 -11.34 2.96 5.03
CA SER A 293 -10.35 3.95 5.49
C SER A 293 -10.94 5.37 5.66
N PRO A 294 -11.92 5.56 6.56
CA PRO A 294 -12.65 6.81 6.68
C PRO A 294 -11.77 7.98 7.15
N CYS A 295 -10.81 7.73 8.05
CA CYS A 295 -9.94 8.77 8.60
C CYS A 295 -9.00 9.36 7.54
N LYS A 296 -9.06 10.67 7.38
CA LYS A 296 -8.25 11.46 6.44
C LYS A 296 -6.99 11.99 7.11
N HIS A 297 -6.08 12.54 6.30
CA HIS A 297 -4.89 13.29 6.74
C HIS A 297 -4.01 12.55 7.77
N GLY A 298 -3.87 11.24 7.57
CA GLY A 298 -3.06 10.36 8.42
C GLY A 298 -3.70 10.04 9.78
N GLY A 299 -4.99 10.33 9.96
CA GLY A 299 -5.74 9.96 11.15
C GLY A 299 -5.81 8.43 11.33
N LYS A 300 -5.71 7.98 12.58
CA LYS A 300 -5.76 6.54 12.90
C LYS A 300 -7.20 6.11 13.13
N CYS A 301 -7.65 5.10 12.39
CA CYS A 301 -8.99 4.55 12.54
C CYS A 301 -9.02 3.46 13.60
N GLN A 302 -9.93 3.60 14.56
CA GLN A 302 -10.29 2.55 15.51
C GLN A 302 -11.76 2.20 15.34
N GLY A 303 -12.06 0.94 15.04
CA GLY A 303 -13.44 0.47 14.93
C GLY A 303 -14.10 0.31 16.30
N ASN A 304 -15.36 0.69 16.42
CA ASN A 304 -16.22 0.45 17.59
C ASN A 304 -17.56 -0.18 17.14
N GLY A 305 -17.47 -1.34 16.48
CA GLY A 305 -18.59 -1.99 15.79
C GLY A 305 -18.88 -1.30 14.45
N ALA A 306 -20.15 -0.97 14.19
CA ALA A 306 -20.62 -0.19 13.03
C ALA A 306 -19.95 1.17 12.89
N GLY A 307 -19.59 1.78 14.02
CA GLY A 307 -18.93 3.06 14.04
C GLY A 307 -17.43 2.95 13.79
N PHE A 308 -16.82 4.13 13.68
CA PHE A 308 -15.40 4.30 13.83
C PHE A 308 -15.13 5.55 14.66
N THR A 309 -13.97 5.55 15.30
CA THR A 309 -13.39 6.75 15.89
C THR A 309 -12.07 7.02 15.19
N CYS A 310 -11.92 8.23 14.65
CA CYS A 310 -10.65 8.69 14.13
C CYS A 310 -9.87 9.43 15.23
N THR A 311 -8.66 8.97 15.49
CA THR A 311 -7.68 9.78 16.24
C THR A 311 -6.97 10.68 15.24
N CYS A 312 -7.32 11.96 15.25
CA CYS A 312 -6.79 12.93 14.30
C CYS A 312 -5.39 13.40 14.67
N ASN A 313 -4.57 13.65 13.65
CA ASN A 313 -3.29 14.32 13.82
C ASN A 313 -3.50 15.77 14.27
N ASN A 314 -2.49 16.34 14.93
CA ASN A 314 -2.59 17.68 15.53
C ASN A 314 -3.06 18.73 14.50
N GLY A 315 -4.07 19.51 14.88
CA GLY A 315 -4.69 20.53 14.02
C GLY A 315 -5.91 20.06 13.22
N PHE A 316 -6.09 18.76 13.02
CA PHE A 316 -7.29 18.20 12.37
C PHE A 316 -8.35 17.79 13.40
N SER A 317 -9.61 17.88 13.00
CA SER A 317 -10.79 17.59 13.80
C SER A 317 -11.94 17.10 12.93
N GLY A 318 -13.08 16.78 13.54
CA GLY A 318 -14.22 16.15 12.88
C GLY A 318 -14.19 14.63 13.00
N ASN A 319 -15.28 13.98 12.59
CA ASN A 319 -15.46 12.53 12.77
C ASN A 319 -14.45 11.71 11.96
N ASP A 320 -14.02 12.22 10.82
CA ASP A 320 -13.10 11.62 9.85
C ASP A 320 -11.78 12.39 9.69
N CYS A 321 -11.52 13.35 10.59
CA CYS A 321 -10.36 14.25 10.54
C CYS A 321 -10.34 15.20 9.34
N ASN A 322 -11.49 15.49 8.72
CA ASN A 322 -11.53 16.35 7.53
C ASN A 322 -11.42 17.86 7.83
N THR A 323 -11.55 18.33 9.07
CA THR A 323 -11.57 19.77 9.37
C THR A 323 -10.25 20.26 9.97
N LEU A 324 -9.60 21.20 9.29
CA LEU A 324 -8.39 21.86 9.75
C LEU A 324 -8.72 23.11 10.60
N ALA A 325 -8.26 23.11 11.85
CA ALA A 325 -8.55 24.20 12.78
C ALA A 325 -7.91 25.54 12.35
N ALA A 326 -8.48 26.66 12.82
CA ALA A 326 -7.99 28.01 12.52
C ALA A 326 -6.50 28.16 12.93
N ALA A 327 -6.16 27.75 14.15
CA ALA A 327 -4.81 27.84 14.71
C ALA A 327 -3.86 26.70 14.28
N ALA A 328 -4.32 25.76 13.45
CA ALA A 328 -3.53 24.60 13.07
C ALA A 328 -2.33 24.97 12.19
N THR A 329 -1.28 24.17 12.29
CA THR A 329 -0.15 24.17 11.36
C THR A 329 -0.04 22.80 10.72
N THR A 330 0.09 22.77 9.40
CA THR A 330 0.33 21.54 8.63
C THR A 330 1.56 21.69 7.78
N THR A 331 2.21 20.57 7.48
CA THR A 331 3.37 20.52 6.59
C THR A 331 3.32 19.27 5.72
N CYS A 332 3.57 19.45 4.43
CA CYS A 332 3.91 18.42 3.47
C CYS A 332 5.41 18.52 3.19
N ASP A 333 6.20 17.74 3.93
CA ASP A 333 7.64 17.55 3.69
C ASP A 333 7.92 16.34 2.79
N PHE A 334 6.86 15.63 2.36
CA PHE A 334 6.89 14.43 1.52
C PHE A 334 7.68 13.24 2.07
N GLN A 335 8.24 13.31 3.29
CA GLN A 335 9.05 12.22 3.87
C GLN A 335 8.20 11.02 4.29
N LYS A 336 6.88 11.18 4.40
CA LYS A 336 5.91 10.11 4.59
C LYS A 336 4.98 9.99 3.37
N ASP A 337 5.53 10.22 2.18
CA ASP A 337 4.78 10.36 0.94
C ASP A 337 3.65 11.40 1.12
N PHE A 338 2.40 11.05 0.78
CA PHE A 338 1.22 11.91 0.98
C PHE A 338 0.48 11.68 2.31
N GLN A 339 0.93 10.78 3.21
CA GLN A 339 0.14 10.36 4.38
C GLN A 339 -0.33 11.52 5.27
N THR A 340 0.52 12.52 5.47
CA THR A 340 0.24 13.69 6.32
C THR A 340 -0.02 14.96 5.52
N CYS A 341 -0.03 14.86 4.19
CA CYS A 341 -0.11 16.03 3.33
C CYS A 341 -1.57 16.49 3.14
N LEU A 342 -1.76 17.80 3.29
CA LEU A 342 -3.05 18.46 3.09
C LEU A 342 -3.44 18.52 1.60
N PHE A 343 -2.43 18.63 0.73
CA PHE A 343 -2.61 18.61 -0.72
C PHE A 343 -2.66 17.17 -1.24
N GLN A 344 -3.54 16.95 -2.22
CA GLN A 344 -3.67 15.70 -2.94
C GLN A 344 -3.72 15.99 -4.44
N VAL A 345 -3.27 15.03 -5.25
CA VAL A 345 -3.39 15.13 -6.71
C VAL A 345 -4.85 14.99 -7.10
N ASP A 346 -5.40 15.99 -7.81
CA ASP A 346 -6.71 15.88 -8.42
C ASP A 346 -6.61 15.09 -9.74
N LYS A 347 -6.65 13.76 -9.59
CA LYS A 347 -6.55 12.82 -10.73
C LYS A 347 -7.67 12.97 -11.75
N SER A 348 -8.80 13.60 -11.39
CA SER A 348 -9.94 13.75 -12.31
C SER A 348 -9.75 14.88 -13.31
N ASN A 349 -8.98 15.90 -12.94
CA ASN A 349 -8.75 17.10 -13.74
C ASN A 349 -7.30 17.24 -14.23
N SER A 350 -6.41 16.33 -13.83
CA SER A 350 -4.98 16.39 -14.20
C SER A 350 -4.68 15.55 -15.45
N ALA A 351 -4.01 16.15 -16.43
CA ALA A 351 -3.53 15.50 -17.65
C ALA A 351 -2.21 14.74 -17.46
N PHE A 352 -1.46 15.06 -16.40
CA PHE A 352 -0.24 14.37 -15.97
C PHE A 352 -0.18 14.29 -14.44
N ASP A 353 0.74 13.51 -13.88
CA ASP A 353 0.86 13.29 -12.44
C ASP A 353 2.06 14.03 -11.84
N PHE A 354 2.20 13.96 -10.53
CA PHE A 354 3.41 14.35 -9.83
C PHE A 354 4.16 13.11 -9.39
N ARG A 355 5.48 13.13 -9.52
CA ARG A 355 6.35 12.07 -9.02
C ARG A 355 7.11 12.52 -7.81
N PHE A 356 7.34 11.58 -6.91
CA PHE A 356 8.33 11.79 -5.89
C PHE A 356 9.74 11.58 -6.44
N MET A 357 10.66 12.43 -6.02
CA MET A 357 12.06 12.32 -6.38
C MET A 357 12.93 12.34 -5.14
N SER A 358 13.87 11.40 -5.07
CA SER A 358 14.91 11.37 -4.05
C SER A 358 16.18 12.11 -4.48
N THR A 359 16.99 12.49 -3.50
CA THR A 359 18.15 13.40 -3.64
C THR A 359 19.34 12.88 -4.45
N VAL A 360 19.26 11.67 -5.03
CA VAL A 360 20.38 11.01 -5.74
C VAL A 360 20.36 11.27 -7.23
N ASP A 361 19.32 11.92 -7.78
CA ASP A 361 19.33 12.27 -9.20
C ASP A 361 20.36 13.39 -9.44
N THR A 362 21.55 12.99 -9.91
CA THR A 362 22.68 13.89 -10.19
C THR A 362 22.40 14.94 -11.24
N ARG A 363 21.25 14.86 -11.94
CA ARG A 363 20.80 15.87 -12.90
C ARG A 363 20.17 17.10 -12.22
N TYR A 364 19.83 17.00 -10.94
CA TYR A 364 19.13 18.05 -10.21
C TYR A 364 19.84 18.38 -8.89
N PRO A 365 19.78 19.65 -8.43
CA PRO A 365 20.23 20.02 -7.09
C PRO A 365 19.53 19.14 -6.04
N GLY A 366 20.31 18.56 -5.13
CA GLY A 366 19.78 17.76 -4.02
C GLY A 366 18.83 18.57 -3.13
N ASN A 367 18.04 17.89 -2.31
CA ASN A 367 17.17 18.52 -1.31
C ASN A 367 18.05 19.13 -0.19
N GLU A 368 17.71 20.34 0.26
CA GLU A 368 18.38 21.00 1.39
C GLU A 368 17.96 20.45 2.76
N ASP A 369 16.72 19.97 2.92
CA ASP A 369 16.09 19.69 4.23
C ASP A 369 15.57 18.25 4.41
N GLY A 370 15.62 17.40 3.37
CA GLY A 370 14.98 16.08 3.38
C GLY A 370 15.57 15.08 2.38
N PHE A 371 14.91 13.92 2.21
CA PHE A 371 15.35 12.85 1.31
C PHE A 371 14.56 12.76 0.02
N GLN A 372 13.35 13.34 0.01
CA GLN A 372 12.35 13.25 -1.05
C GLN A 372 11.67 14.60 -1.24
N TYR A 373 11.30 14.93 -2.47
CA TYR A 373 10.50 16.10 -2.83
C TYR A 373 9.54 15.74 -3.98
N LEU A 374 8.57 16.60 -4.30
CA LEU A 374 7.56 16.35 -5.33
C LEU A 374 7.92 17.09 -6.61
N MET A 375 7.89 16.44 -7.77
CA MET A 375 8.19 17.04 -9.07
C MET A 375 7.05 16.77 -10.06
N MET A 376 6.79 17.72 -10.96
CA MET A 376 5.93 17.48 -12.12
C MET A 376 6.44 16.30 -12.96
N ASP A 377 5.56 15.39 -13.37
CA ASP A 377 5.91 14.22 -14.19
C ASP A 377 5.01 14.12 -15.42
N GLY A 378 5.30 14.98 -16.40
CA GLY A 378 4.58 15.01 -17.66
C GLY A 378 5.48 14.71 -18.87
N ASN A 379 4.83 14.49 -20.02
CA ASN A 379 5.45 14.13 -21.30
C ASN A 379 5.79 15.32 -22.21
N LYS A 380 5.86 16.54 -21.66
CA LYS A 380 6.20 17.79 -22.34
C LYS A 380 5.20 18.20 -23.42
N ASN A 381 3.90 18.09 -23.13
CA ASN A 381 2.83 18.43 -24.06
C ASN A 381 2.19 19.80 -23.77
N PRO A 382 2.32 20.78 -24.70
CA PRO A 382 1.67 22.08 -24.62
C PRO A 382 0.20 22.08 -24.20
N GLY A 383 -0.10 22.85 -23.16
CA GLY A 383 -1.46 23.06 -22.65
C GLY A 383 -1.92 22.04 -21.61
N ASN A 384 -1.16 20.97 -21.37
CA ASN A 384 -1.48 20.04 -20.30
C ASN A 384 -1.28 20.68 -18.92
N LYS A 385 -2.16 20.31 -18.00
CA LYS A 385 -2.16 20.80 -16.62
C LYS A 385 -2.29 19.67 -15.63
N ALA A 386 -1.72 19.85 -14.45
CA ALA A 386 -1.94 18.98 -13.30
C ALA A 386 -2.25 19.84 -12.06
N TYR A 387 -3.00 19.27 -11.12
CA TYR A 387 -3.55 20.02 -10.01
C TYR A 387 -3.25 19.31 -8.68
N LEU A 388 -2.64 20.05 -7.75
CA LEU A 388 -2.69 19.70 -6.34
C LEU A 388 -3.75 20.56 -5.66
N VAL A 389 -4.67 19.92 -4.96
CA VAL A 389 -5.77 20.60 -4.26
C VAL A 389 -5.81 20.19 -2.81
N THR A 390 -6.14 21.12 -1.92
CA THR A 390 -6.37 20.78 -0.52
C THR A 390 -7.66 19.99 -0.37
N SER A 391 -7.61 18.89 0.39
CA SER A 391 -8.75 17.99 0.54
C SER A 391 -9.46 18.08 1.90
N ALA A 392 -9.17 19.12 2.69
CA ALA A 392 -9.76 19.35 4.02
C ALA A 392 -10.73 20.55 4.00
N ASP A 393 -11.66 20.56 4.95
CA ASP A 393 -12.47 21.73 5.28
C ASP A 393 -11.70 22.66 6.20
N PHE A 394 -11.63 23.95 5.86
CA PHE A 394 -10.91 24.94 6.66
C PHE A 394 -11.86 25.68 7.60
N GLN A 395 -11.50 25.76 8.88
CA GLN A 395 -12.00 26.86 9.70
C GLN A 395 -11.45 28.18 9.17
N GLU A 396 -12.35 29.14 8.99
CA GLU A 396 -12.04 30.46 8.43
C GLU A 396 -11.00 31.17 9.30
N ALA A 397 -9.85 31.47 8.70
CA ALA A 397 -8.74 32.18 9.31
C ALA A 397 -7.80 32.65 8.20
N ALA A 398 -7.13 33.78 8.42
CA ALA A 398 -5.98 34.16 7.61
C ALA A 398 -4.85 33.15 7.86
N ARG A 399 -4.12 32.78 6.80
CA ARG A 399 -3.08 31.75 6.87
C ARG A 399 -1.86 32.18 6.08
N CYS A 400 -0.71 31.65 6.45
CA CYS A 400 0.52 31.80 5.71
C CYS A 400 0.84 30.48 5.02
N LEU A 401 0.82 30.49 3.69
CA LEU A 401 1.28 29.38 2.87
C LEU A 401 2.76 29.58 2.56
N SER A 402 3.61 28.77 3.16
CA SER A 402 5.05 28.73 2.86
C SER A 402 5.39 27.47 2.08
N PHE A 403 6.31 27.54 1.14
CA PHE A 403 6.81 26.36 0.42
C PHE A 403 8.21 26.61 -0.11
N LYS A 404 8.94 25.51 -0.33
CA LYS A 404 10.14 25.52 -1.14
C LYS A 404 9.81 25.09 -2.57
N TYR A 405 10.47 25.71 -3.52
CA TYR A 405 10.39 25.30 -4.92
C TYR A 405 11.75 25.31 -5.59
N LEU A 406 11.89 24.45 -6.59
CA LEU A 406 13.07 24.35 -7.44
C LEU A 406 12.61 24.43 -8.89
N TYR A 407 13.04 25.48 -9.58
CA TYR A 407 12.80 25.64 -11.01
C TYR A 407 14.01 25.11 -11.78
N ILE A 408 13.81 24.03 -12.52
CA ILE A 408 14.88 23.30 -13.18
C ILE A 408 14.94 23.70 -14.64
N ASP A 409 16.11 24.18 -15.06
CA ASP A 409 16.30 24.66 -16.42
C ASP A 409 16.17 23.54 -17.47
N ALA A 410 15.74 23.91 -18.67
CA ALA A 410 15.68 23.03 -19.82
C ALA A 410 16.94 23.21 -20.68
N PHE A 411 17.34 22.16 -21.42
CA PHE A 411 18.50 22.24 -22.31
C PHE A 411 18.23 23.06 -23.59
N TYR A 412 16.99 23.46 -23.85
CA TYR A 412 16.56 24.21 -25.03
C TYR A 412 15.38 25.13 -24.66
N ASP A 413 15.38 26.34 -25.24
CA ASP A 413 14.34 27.36 -25.08
C ASP A 413 13.60 27.53 -26.42
N ASP A 414 12.31 27.20 -26.44
CA ASP A 414 11.41 27.40 -27.58
C ASP A 414 10.21 28.29 -27.21
N GLY A 415 10.25 28.96 -26.06
CA GLY A 415 9.16 29.75 -25.50
C GLY A 415 8.01 28.95 -24.86
N TYR A 416 8.15 27.63 -24.70
CA TYR A 416 7.17 26.77 -24.02
C TYR A 416 7.58 26.48 -22.56
N ASP A 417 7.36 27.48 -21.72
CA ASP A 417 7.83 27.47 -20.33
C ASP A 417 6.89 26.77 -19.36
N ALA A 418 7.47 25.99 -18.44
CA ALA A 418 6.71 25.41 -17.34
C ALA A 418 6.33 26.49 -16.33
N SER A 419 5.16 26.38 -15.70
CA SER A 419 4.76 27.27 -14.61
C SER A 419 3.95 26.56 -13.55
N MET A 420 3.97 27.11 -12.33
CA MET A 420 3.09 26.69 -11.25
C MET A 420 2.35 27.89 -10.68
N VAL A 421 1.03 27.87 -10.73
CA VAL A 421 0.16 28.94 -10.25
C VAL A 421 -0.48 28.53 -8.94
N PHE A 422 -0.20 29.29 -7.90
CA PHE A 422 -0.79 29.15 -6.57
C PHE A 422 -2.05 30.00 -6.50
N LYS A 423 -3.18 29.35 -6.24
CA LYS A 423 -4.50 29.97 -6.20
C LYS A 423 -5.24 29.60 -4.93
N TYR A 424 -6.26 30.37 -4.60
CA TYR A 424 -7.32 29.93 -3.69
C TYR A 424 -8.68 30.07 -4.37
N ARG A 425 -9.61 29.21 -3.94
CA ARG A 425 -11.02 29.25 -4.30
C ARG A 425 -11.85 29.46 -3.02
N ASN A 426 -12.88 30.28 -3.09
CA ASN A 426 -13.83 30.49 -1.98
C ASN A 426 -15.13 29.69 -2.17
N SER A 427 -16.04 29.79 -1.20
CA SER A 427 -17.34 29.09 -1.21
C SER A 427 -18.25 29.47 -2.39
N ALA A 428 -18.04 30.62 -3.03
CA ALA A 428 -18.75 31.03 -4.25
C ALA A 428 -18.15 30.42 -5.54
N GLY A 429 -17.02 29.73 -5.44
CA GLY A 429 -16.30 29.14 -6.57
C GLY A 429 -15.35 30.12 -7.26
N THR A 430 -15.18 31.35 -6.76
CA THR A 430 -14.28 32.34 -7.35
C THR A 430 -12.83 31.94 -7.07
N GLU A 431 -12.01 31.86 -8.12
CA GLU A 431 -10.57 31.62 -8.01
C GLU A 431 -9.76 32.92 -8.09
N SER A 432 -8.81 33.06 -7.19
CA SER A 432 -7.88 34.19 -7.11
C SER A 432 -6.44 33.68 -7.10
N THR A 433 -5.57 34.33 -7.89
CA THR A 433 -4.15 33.98 -7.95
C THR A 433 -3.38 34.66 -6.81
N LEU A 434 -2.59 33.89 -6.08
CA LEU A 434 -1.70 34.37 -5.02
C LEU A 434 -0.28 34.60 -5.57
N PHE A 435 0.21 33.69 -6.40
CA PHE A 435 1.58 33.71 -6.92
C PHE A 435 1.73 32.80 -8.14
N THR A 436 2.67 33.13 -9.01
CA THR A 436 3.05 32.29 -10.15
C THR A 436 4.55 32.09 -10.13
N ILE A 437 4.97 30.82 -10.13
CA ILE A 437 6.33 30.43 -10.52
C ILE A 437 6.34 30.33 -12.05
N GLY A 438 7.23 31.07 -12.70
CA GLY A 438 7.43 31.04 -14.16
C GLY A 438 8.83 31.55 -14.49
N THR A 439 9.14 31.85 -15.75
CA THR A 439 10.50 32.24 -16.16
C THR A 439 10.92 33.66 -15.77
N THR A 440 9.98 34.51 -15.39
CA THR A 440 10.27 35.84 -14.84
C THR A 440 10.63 35.72 -13.35
N ASP A 441 11.83 36.16 -12.99
CA ASP A 441 12.35 36.24 -11.61
C ASP A 441 12.62 34.88 -10.91
N VAL A 442 13.05 33.86 -11.66
CA VAL A 442 13.49 32.57 -11.10
C VAL A 442 15.01 32.43 -11.02
N SER A 443 15.48 31.85 -9.91
CA SER A 443 16.83 31.31 -9.81
C SER A 443 16.81 29.85 -10.25
N TYR A 444 17.32 29.58 -11.44
CA TYR A 444 17.40 28.24 -11.99
C TYR A 444 18.29 27.34 -11.13
N ASN A 445 17.89 26.07 -10.99
CA ASN A 445 18.67 25.02 -10.34
C ASN A 445 19.10 25.39 -8.92
N SER A 446 18.28 26.17 -8.21
CA SER A 446 18.50 26.54 -6.82
C SER A 446 17.17 26.55 -6.08
N TRP A 447 17.16 25.97 -4.87
CA TRP A 447 15.96 25.97 -4.03
C TRP A 447 15.64 27.39 -3.57
N GLN A 448 14.38 27.76 -3.73
CA GLN A 448 13.83 29.04 -3.31
C GLN A 448 12.75 28.81 -2.25
N THR A 449 12.60 29.74 -1.32
CA THR A 449 11.51 29.72 -0.33
C THR A 449 10.57 30.87 -0.61
N LYS A 450 9.27 30.59 -0.61
CA LYS A 450 8.22 31.61 -0.74
C LYS A 450 7.20 31.47 0.37
N SER A 451 6.69 32.61 0.82
CA SER A 451 5.58 32.72 1.76
C SER A 451 4.52 33.62 1.16
N LEU A 452 3.26 33.20 1.20
CA LEU A 452 2.11 33.87 0.62
C LEU A 452 1.02 34.03 1.68
N ASP A 453 0.53 35.27 1.85
CA ASP A 453 -0.65 35.53 2.66
C ASP A 453 -1.89 34.96 1.97
N VAL A 454 -2.60 34.08 2.68
CA VAL A 454 -3.87 33.51 2.28
C VAL A 454 -4.97 34.21 3.10
N PRO A 455 -5.94 34.86 2.44
CA PRO A 455 -7.01 35.56 3.14
C PRO A 455 -7.91 34.59 3.94
N ALA A 456 -8.58 35.14 4.95
CA ALA A 456 -9.65 34.43 5.64
C ALA A 456 -10.86 34.34 4.70
N GLU A 457 -11.09 33.15 4.14
CA GLU A 457 -12.18 32.90 3.19
C GLU A 457 -13.03 31.73 3.66
N SER A 458 -14.35 31.90 3.57
CA SER A 458 -15.30 30.81 3.79
C SER A 458 -15.20 29.79 2.66
N GLY A 459 -15.15 28.49 3.00
CA GLY A 459 -15.02 27.42 2.02
C GLY A 459 -13.69 27.43 1.25
N LEU A 460 -12.63 27.95 1.88
CA LEU A 460 -11.30 28.02 1.31
C LEU A 460 -10.84 26.67 0.73
N GLN A 461 -10.36 26.67 -0.50
CA GLN A 461 -9.61 25.57 -1.10
C GLN A 461 -8.34 26.14 -1.74
N LEU A 462 -7.17 25.62 -1.40
CA LEU A 462 -5.93 26.00 -2.07
C LEU A 462 -5.68 25.07 -3.26
N ILE A 463 -5.20 25.66 -4.35
CA ILE A 463 -5.00 24.98 -5.62
C ILE A 463 -3.59 25.35 -6.12
N ILE A 464 -2.79 24.34 -6.46
CA ILE A 464 -1.53 24.51 -7.18
C ILE A 464 -1.76 23.93 -8.58
N GLU A 465 -1.86 24.82 -9.56
CA GLU A 465 -1.98 24.47 -10.98
C GLU A 465 -0.60 24.42 -11.60
N ALA A 466 -0.14 23.23 -11.95
CA ALA A 466 1.10 23.00 -12.67
C ALA A 466 0.82 22.96 -14.17
N ASN A 467 1.35 23.92 -14.92
CA ASN A 467 1.31 23.95 -16.37
C ASN A 467 2.58 23.30 -16.90
N GLU A 468 2.39 22.26 -17.72
CA GLU A 468 3.49 21.57 -18.36
C GLU A 468 4.29 22.53 -19.25
N GLY A 469 5.59 22.29 -19.35
CA GLY A 469 6.56 23.02 -20.16
C GLY A 469 7.86 22.22 -20.28
N TRP A 470 8.88 22.76 -20.96
CA TRP A 470 10.17 22.06 -21.10
C TRP A 470 10.93 21.92 -19.78
N GLN A 471 10.82 22.92 -18.92
CA GLN A 471 11.39 22.92 -17.58
C GLN A 471 10.59 22.01 -16.65
N ASN A 472 11.17 21.68 -15.49
CA ASN A 472 10.46 21.00 -14.42
C ASN A 472 10.42 21.90 -13.19
N ILE A 473 9.31 21.86 -12.47
CA ILE A 473 9.19 22.55 -11.19
C ILE A 473 8.98 21.48 -10.13
N ALA A 474 9.80 21.56 -9.08
CA ALA A 474 9.69 20.73 -7.89
C ALA A 474 9.23 21.57 -6.70
N LEU A 475 8.53 20.92 -5.78
CA LEU A 475 8.00 21.48 -4.54
C LEU A 475 8.48 20.64 -3.36
N ASP A 476 8.75 21.32 -2.25
CA ASP A 476 9.02 20.69 -0.96
C ASP A 476 8.56 21.58 0.19
N ASN A 477 8.45 21.01 1.40
CA ASN A 477 8.16 21.72 2.65
C ASN A 477 6.97 22.68 2.55
N ILE A 478 5.90 22.25 1.89
CA ILE A 478 4.66 23.04 1.79
C ILE A 478 4.03 23.09 3.17
N SER A 479 4.02 24.25 3.80
CA SER A 479 3.49 24.48 5.13
C SER A 479 2.37 25.50 5.10
N LEU A 480 1.31 25.22 5.84
CA LEU A 480 0.22 26.15 6.06
C LEU A 480 0.11 26.45 7.54
N LYS A 481 0.38 27.70 7.93
CA LYS A 481 0.35 28.19 9.31
C LYS A 481 -0.80 29.16 9.50
N SER A 482 -1.27 29.29 10.74
CA SER A 482 -2.23 30.33 11.11
C SER A 482 -1.58 31.72 11.10
N GLY A 483 -2.35 32.73 10.67
CA GLY A 483 -1.93 34.14 10.66
C GLY A 483 -1.22 34.57 9.36
N ALA A 484 -0.84 35.84 9.30
CA ALA A 484 -0.09 36.40 8.18
C ALA A 484 1.34 35.84 8.11
N CYS A 485 1.95 35.90 6.94
CA CYS A 485 3.35 35.58 6.75
C CYS A 485 4.24 36.63 7.42
N ALA A 486 5.30 36.16 8.09
CA ALA A 486 6.28 37.00 8.78
C ALA A 486 7.36 37.53 7.83
#